data_AF-A0A9W9BH17-F1
#
_entry.id   AF-A0A9W9BH17-F1
#
_cell.length_a   1.000
_cell.length_b   1.000
_cell.length_c   1.000
_cell.angle_alpha   90.00
_cell.angle_beta   90.00
_cell.angle_gamma   90.00
#
_symmetry.space_group_name_H-M   'P 1'
#
loop_
_entity.id
_entity.type
_entity.pdbx_description
1 polymer ?
#
loop_
_entity_poly.entity_id
_entity_poly.type
_entity_poly.pdbx_seq_one_letter_code
_entity_poly.pdbx_strand_id
1 'polypeptide(L)'
;MSDPLSVAGTAIGIASLGIQVCQGLVWYIRSIHGRRTEIADDLNEVKALISIFYSLNAILPKLNQTRCTEATTIRRCLENSQGKLLELQQLLIELRGPQQPTTNREKMREAGRTFIYPFRADTLKSLRQSLRELLDNLNLAIGITSLESQVTTHNKIDTITLAIEDLEIQSKDANDGVQDLNSKIQENLSQLRSLESTITDSLAEINRRISQTEWAIQDLGSNISGKLTITETEVVSTRRAMAEMLTEMAGKLDSQSAEISQLVSLVVLSRRPVVERPSKTGHSLCVDDSLLKSFRLTYL
;
A
#
# COMPACT_ATOMS: atom_id res chain seq x y z
N MET A 1 41.94 13.95 -28.75
CA MET A 1 42.24 15.05 -29.68
C MET A 1 41.78 14.57 -31.05
N SER A 2 40.91 15.31 -31.73
CA SER A 2 40.37 14.90 -33.03
C SER A 2 41.33 15.29 -34.15
N ASP A 3 41.68 14.35 -35.03
CA ASP A 3 42.62 14.58 -36.12
C ASP A 3 42.14 15.68 -37.07
N PRO A 4 43.01 16.63 -37.48
CA PRO A 4 42.64 17.71 -38.38
C PRO A 4 42.19 17.23 -39.77
N LEU A 5 42.55 16.00 -40.17
CA LEU A 5 42.04 15.35 -41.38
C LEU A 5 40.66 14.71 -41.18
N SER A 6 40.31 14.28 -39.96
CA SER A 6 39.00 13.67 -39.66
C SER A 6 37.86 14.70 -39.63
N VAL A 7 38.18 15.99 -39.53
CA VAL A 7 37.20 17.10 -39.55
C VAL A 7 36.94 17.57 -40.99
N ALA A 8 37.88 17.38 -41.92
CA ALA A 8 37.75 17.78 -43.31
C ALA A 8 36.65 16.94 -44.00
N GLY A 9 35.48 17.54 -44.24
CA GLY A 9 34.30 16.86 -44.79
C GLY A 9 33.17 16.61 -43.78
N THR A 10 33.37 16.95 -42.51
CA THR A 10 32.27 16.98 -41.52
C THR A 10 31.52 18.30 -41.59
N ALA A 11 30.26 18.34 -41.16
CA ALA A 11 29.47 19.58 -41.07
C ALA A 11 30.21 20.72 -40.32
N ILE A 12 30.96 20.38 -39.26
CA ILE A 12 31.80 21.31 -38.50
C ILE A 12 32.95 21.84 -39.36
N GLY A 13 33.62 20.96 -40.12
CA GLY A 13 34.65 21.34 -41.07
C GLY A 13 34.14 22.24 -42.19
N ILE A 14 32.94 21.96 -42.70
CA ILE A 14 32.29 22.77 -43.74
C ILE A 14 31.92 24.16 -43.20
N ALA A 15 31.37 24.25 -41.99
CA ALA A 15 31.11 25.52 -41.34
C ALA A 15 32.42 26.32 -41.12
N SER A 16 33.49 25.65 -40.69
CA SER A 16 34.81 26.26 -40.56
C SER A 16 35.37 26.76 -41.90
N LEU A 17 35.16 26.04 -43.00
CA LEU A 17 35.51 26.49 -44.34
C LEU A 17 34.74 27.75 -44.74
N GLY A 18 33.44 27.80 -44.44
CA GLY A 18 32.60 28.98 -44.64
C GLY A 18 33.15 30.23 -43.93
N ILE A 19 33.63 30.08 -42.68
CA ILE A 19 34.30 31.16 -41.93
C ILE A 19 35.54 31.64 -42.69
N GLN A 20 36.41 30.72 -43.15
CA GLN A 20 37.64 31.07 -43.86
C GLN A 20 37.37 31.80 -45.18
N VAL A 21 36.41 31.31 -45.97
CA VAL A 21 35.99 31.95 -47.23
C VAL A 21 35.48 33.37 -46.96
N CYS A 22 34.60 33.54 -45.98
CA CYS A 22 34.07 34.87 -45.65
C CYS A 22 35.15 35.83 -45.10
N GLN A 23 36.10 35.34 -44.29
CA GLN A 23 37.24 36.15 -43.82
C GLN A 23 38.18 36.54 -44.97
N GLY A 24 38.45 35.63 -45.90
CA GLY A 24 39.20 35.89 -47.12
C GLY A 24 38.54 36.98 -47.97
N LEU A 25 37.20 36.92 -48.05
CA LEU A 25 36.38 37.93 -48.73
C LEU A 25 36.44 39.30 -48.05
N VAL A 26 36.35 39.35 -46.72
CA VAL A 26 36.54 40.60 -45.94
C VAL A 26 37.91 41.21 -46.19
N TRP A 27 38.97 40.39 -46.20
CA TRP A 27 40.32 40.86 -46.49
C TRP A 27 40.44 41.38 -47.93
N TYR A 28 39.83 40.67 -48.88
CA TYR A 28 39.80 41.03 -50.28
C TYR A 28 39.09 42.38 -50.47
N ILE A 29 37.85 42.54 -49.99
CA ILE A 29 37.09 43.79 -50.07
C ILE A 29 37.87 44.98 -49.49
N ARG A 30 38.52 44.80 -48.33
CA ARG A 30 39.36 45.85 -47.70
C ARG A 30 40.59 46.24 -48.52
N SER A 31 41.08 45.37 -49.39
CA SER A 31 42.29 45.59 -50.17
C SER A 31 42.05 46.40 -51.46
N ILE A 32 40.79 46.49 -51.94
CA ILE A 32 40.44 46.95 -53.29
C ILE A 32 39.70 48.32 -53.29
N HIS A 33 40.14 49.31 -52.51
CA HIS A 33 39.82 50.77 -52.61
C HIS A 33 38.95 51.41 -51.53
N GLY A 34 39.00 52.76 -51.46
CA GLY A 34 38.54 53.63 -50.38
C GLY A 34 37.24 54.41 -50.65
N ARG A 35 36.26 53.84 -51.35
CA ARG A 35 34.91 54.45 -51.48
C ARG A 35 34.03 53.95 -50.33
N ARG A 36 33.87 54.77 -49.28
CA ARG A 36 33.48 54.32 -47.93
C ARG A 36 32.07 53.71 -47.77
N THR A 37 31.12 53.98 -48.66
CA THR A 37 29.70 53.64 -48.44
C THR A 37 29.31 52.26 -48.97
N GLU A 38 29.47 51.99 -50.27
CA GLU A 38 29.15 50.66 -50.86
C GLU A 38 30.00 49.53 -50.25
N ILE A 39 31.24 49.84 -49.86
CA ILE A 39 32.16 48.91 -49.20
C ILE A 39 31.70 48.57 -47.79
N ALA A 40 31.05 49.50 -47.09
CA ALA A 40 30.58 49.27 -45.74
C ALA A 40 29.42 48.28 -45.73
N ASP A 41 28.48 48.42 -46.66
CA ASP A 41 27.33 47.51 -46.79
C ASP A 41 27.79 46.10 -47.19
N ASP A 42 28.68 46.00 -48.17
CA ASP A 42 29.28 44.72 -48.60
C ASP A 42 30.07 44.05 -47.47
N LEU A 43 30.83 44.82 -46.67
CA LEU A 43 31.54 44.29 -45.50
C LEU A 43 30.58 43.85 -44.39
N ASN A 44 29.50 44.59 -44.16
CA ASN A 44 28.53 44.27 -43.13
C ASN A 44 27.77 42.98 -43.48
N GLU A 45 27.40 42.81 -44.75
CA GLU A 45 26.80 41.59 -45.24
C GLU A 45 27.71 40.37 -44.99
N VAL A 46 28.98 40.43 -45.42
CA VAL A 46 29.92 39.31 -45.24
C VAL A 46 30.20 39.03 -43.76
N LYS A 47 30.25 40.06 -42.91
CA LYS A 47 30.36 39.88 -41.45
C LYS A 47 29.14 39.19 -40.84
N ALA A 48 27.94 39.48 -41.34
CA ALA A 48 26.74 38.77 -40.90
C ALA A 48 26.84 37.28 -41.25
N LEU A 49 27.34 36.94 -42.45
CA LEU A 49 27.59 35.55 -42.85
C LEU A 49 28.60 34.86 -41.89
N ILE A 50 29.69 35.54 -41.53
CA ILE A 50 30.67 35.04 -40.55
C ILE A 50 30.00 34.72 -39.21
N SER A 51 29.14 35.62 -38.72
CA SER A 51 28.42 35.42 -37.46
C SER A 51 27.53 34.17 -37.51
N ILE A 52 26.87 33.93 -38.63
CA ILE A 52 26.00 32.76 -38.81
C ILE A 52 26.82 31.46 -38.80
N PHE A 53 27.96 31.43 -39.51
CA PHE A 53 28.86 30.27 -39.47
C PHE A 53 29.46 30.01 -38.08
N TYR A 54 29.77 31.05 -37.29
CA TYR A 54 30.17 30.88 -35.89
C TYR A 54 29.07 30.25 -35.04
N SER A 55 27.83 30.74 -35.16
CA SER A 55 26.68 30.17 -34.45
C SER A 55 26.45 28.71 -34.83
N LEU A 56 26.55 28.37 -36.13
CA LEU A 56 26.47 26.99 -36.61
C LEU A 56 27.59 26.12 -36.00
N ASN A 57 28.83 26.60 -36.02
CA ASN A 57 29.97 25.87 -35.48
C ASN A 57 29.85 25.62 -33.95
N ALA A 58 29.19 26.50 -33.21
CA ALA A 58 28.92 26.34 -31.78
C ALA A 58 27.79 25.33 -31.47
N ILE A 59 26.81 25.21 -32.37
CA ILE A 59 25.61 24.39 -32.18
C ILE A 59 25.79 22.96 -32.74
N LEU A 60 26.50 22.80 -33.86
CA LEU A 60 26.73 21.50 -34.52
C LEU A 60 27.28 20.40 -33.58
N PRO A 61 28.24 20.65 -32.67
CA PRO A 61 28.72 19.64 -31.73
C PRO A 61 27.62 19.13 -30.78
N LYS A 62 26.73 20.02 -30.34
CA LYS A 62 25.62 19.69 -29.44
C LYS A 62 24.57 18.85 -30.16
N LEU A 63 24.26 19.20 -31.40
CA LEU A 63 23.32 18.45 -32.25
C LEU A 63 23.81 17.03 -32.55
N ASN A 64 25.12 16.83 -32.71
CA ASN A 64 25.70 15.51 -32.95
C ASN A 64 25.57 14.56 -31.74
N GLN A 65 25.52 15.08 -30.52
CA GLN A 65 25.35 14.27 -29.31
C GLN A 65 23.91 13.77 -29.15
N THR A 66 22.93 14.58 -29.53
CA THR A 66 21.50 14.30 -29.29
C THR A 66 20.89 13.34 -30.33
N ARG A 67 21.61 12.98 -31.41
CA ARG A 67 21.12 12.12 -32.52
C ARG A 67 19.72 12.53 -33.02
N CYS A 68 19.43 13.83 -33.11
CA CYS A 68 18.15 14.32 -33.61
C CYS A 68 18.05 14.26 -35.14
N THR A 69 16.83 14.12 -35.65
CA THR A 69 16.52 14.23 -37.10
C THR A 69 16.93 15.59 -37.65
N GLU A 70 16.76 16.67 -36.87
CA GLU A 70 17.16 18.03 -37.27
C GLU A 70 18.64 18.13 -37.62
N ALA A 71 19.50 17.44 -36.85
CA ALA A 71 20.95 17.41 -37.07
C ALA A 71 21.30 16.81 -38.43
N THR A 72 20.51 15.84 -38.91
CA THR A 72 20.77 15.15 -40.19
C THR A 72 20.48 16.05 -41.39
N THR A 73 19.43 16.86 -41.32
CA THR A 73 19.02 17.76 -42.41
C THR A 73 19.92 18.98 -42.49
N ILE A 74 20.33 19.55 -41.35
CA ILE A 74 21.33 20.62 -41.30
C ILE A 74 22.66 20.13 -41.87
N ARG A 75 23.09 18.92 -41.51
CA ARG A 75 24.30 18.29 -42.04
C ARG A 75 24.23 18.11 -43.55
N ARG A 76 23.12 17.58 -44.08
CA ARG A 76 22.92 17.39 -45.53
C ARG A 76 22.98 18.71 -46.29
N CYS A 77 22.40 19.78 -45.73
CA CYS A 77 22.42 21.10 -46.34
C CYS A 77 23.86 21.68 -46.39
N LEU A 78 24.63 21.49 -45.31
CA LEU A 78 26.06 21.85 -45.29
C LEU A 78 26.87 21.00 -46.28
N GLU A 79 26.68 19.69 -46.33
CA GLU A 79 27.34 18.79 -47.29
C GLU A 79 27.07 19.23 -48.75
N ASN A 80 25.82 19.52 -49.10
CA ASN A 80 25.44 20.02 -50.43
C ASN A 80 26.09 21.37 -50.78
N SER A 81 26.51 22.13 -49.76
CA SER A 81 27.16 23.44 -49.93
C SER A 81 28.67 23.41 -50.04
N GLN A 82 29.27 22.28 -49.66
CA GLN A 82 30.72 22.13 -49.59
C GLN A 82 31.38 22.40 -50.94
N GLY A 83 30.81 21.88 -52.04
CA GLY A 83 31.32 22.10 -53.39
C GLY A 83 31.38 23.57 -53.75
N LYS A 84 30.26 24.30 -53.53
CA LYS A 84 30.21 25.76 -53.74
C LYS A 84 31.24 26.48 -52.87
N LEU A 85 31.38 26.13 -51.59
CA LEU A 85 32.36 26.77 -50.70
C LEU A 85 33.82 26.53 -51.14
N LEU A 86 34.14 25.34 -51.65
CA LEU A 86 35.47 25.02 -52.19
C LEU A 86 35.76 25.79 -53.48
N GLU A 87 34.80 25.88 -54.40
CA GLU A 87 34.92 26.71 -55.61
C GLU A 87 35.19 28.18 -55.26
N LEU A 88 34.47 28.71 -54.27
CA LEU A 88 34.64 30.08 -53.78
C LEU A 88 36.00 30.29 -53.10
N GLN A 89 36.50 29.29 -52.37
CA GLN A 89 37.85 29.32 -51.80
C GLN A 89 38.91 29.35 -52.90
N GLN A 90 38.78 28.52 -53.93
CA GLN A 90 39.70 28.46 -55.07
C GLN A 90 39.73 29.81 -55.80
N LEU A 91 38.55 30.38 -56.06
CA LEU A 91 38.42 31.68 -56.70
C LEU A 91 39.04 32.82 -55.86
N LEU A 92 38.91 32.79 -54.54
CA LEU A 92 39.60 33.73 -53.64
C LEU A 92 41.13 33.58 -53.68
N ILE A 93 41.65 32.36 -53.83
CA ILE A 93 43.08 32.08 -53.97
C ILE A 93 43.59 32.65 -55.30
N GLU A 94 42.88 32.42 -56.40
CA GLU A 94 43.22 32.96 -57.72
C GLU A 94 43.23 34.50 -57.74
N LEU A 95 42.25 35.13 -57.08
CA LEU A 95 42.14 36.58 -56.98
C LEU A 95 43.24 37.23 -56.12
N ARG A 96 43.85 36.47 -55.19
CA ARG A 96 44.96 36.92 -54.34
C ARG A 96 46.30 36.99 -55.10
N GLY A 97 46.44 36.25 -56.21
CA GLY A 97 47.67 36.18 -57.01
C GLY A 97 48.84 35.46 -56.29
N PRO A 98 49.92 35.06 -57.01
CA PRO A 98 51.05 34.37 -56.41
C PRO A 98 51.75 35.24 -55.37
N GLN A 99 51.94 34.71 -54.15
CA GLN A 99 52.79 35.32 -53.14
C GLN A 99 54.25 35.24 -53.57
N GLN A 100 54.73 36.18 -54.37
CA GLN A 100 56.16 36.32 -54.63
C GLN A 100 56.70 37.57 -53.93
N PRO A 101 57.78 37.47 -53.14
CA PRO A 101 58.46 38.63 -52.59
C PRO A 101 59.32 39.22 -53.69
N THR A 102 58.78 40.14 -54.49
CA THR A 102 59.60 40.94 -55.41
C THR A 102 59.47 42.43 -55.10
N THR A 103 60.65 43.04 -55.04
CA THR A 103 61.00 44.28 -54.37
C THR A 103 60.51 45.55 -55.08
N ASN A 104 59.26 45.59 -55.56
CA ASN A 104 58.66 46.79 -56.16
C ASN A 104 57.16 46.90 -55.83
N ARG A 105 56.87 47.12 -54.53
CA ARG A 105 55.52 47.14 -53.93
C ARG A 105 54.65 48.34 -54.29
N GLU A 106 55.17 49.36 -54.98
CA GLU A 106 54.44 50.61 -55.19
C GLU A 106 53.94 50.80 -56.63
N LYS A 107 54.72 50.45 -57.66
CA LYS A 107 54.27 50.60 -59.06
C LYS A 107 53.24 49.56 -59.52
N MET A 108 53.29 48.33 -58.97
CA MET A 108 52.29 47.30 -59.27
C MET A 108 50.97 47.51 -58.50
N ARG A 109 51.01 48.33 -57.45
CA ARG A 109 49.84 48.70 -56.63
C ARG A 109 48.99 49.77 -57.30
N GLU A 110 49.50 50.51 -58.27
CA GLU A 110 48.80 51.65 -58.88
C GLU A 110 48.20 51.30 -60.26
N ALA A 111 48.90 50.49 -61.06
CA ALA A 111 48.36 49.99 -62.34
C ALA A 111 47.25 48.92 -62.17
N GLY A 112 47.33 48.09 -61.12
CA GLY A 112 46.30 47.08 -60.81
C GLY A 112 45.07 47.65 -60.08
N ARG A 113 45.12 48.92 -59.69
CA ARG A 113 44.05 49.54 -58.89
C ARG A 113 42.89 50.07 -59.75
N THR A 114 43.15 50.55 -60.97
CA THR A 114 42.11 51.24 -61.74
C THR A 114 41.39 50.36 -62.78
N PHE A 115 42.02 49.30 -63.31
CA PHE A 115 41.43 48.49 -64.39
C PHE A 115 40.86 47.13 -63.99
N ILE A 116 41.08 46.68 -62.75
CA ILE A 116 40.66 45.33 -62.34
C ILE A 116 39.36 45.34 -61.52
N TYR A 117 38.91 46.50 -61.05
CA TYR A 117 37.66 46.65 -60.30
C TYR A 117 36.38 46.27 -61.09
N PRO A 118 36.18 46.62 -62.38
CA PRO A 118 34.94 46.28 -63.08
C PRO A 118 34.83 44.77 -63.37
N PHE A 119 35.93 44.10 -63.73
CA PHE A 119 35.94 42.64 -63.95
C PHE A 119 35.76 41.83 -62.65
N ARG A 120 35.98 42.46 -61.48
CA ARG A 120 35.96 41.82 -60.15
C ARG A 120 34.70 42.11 -59.33
N ALA A 121 33.94 43.15 -59.66
CA ALA A 121 32.68 43.47 -59.02
C ALA A 121 31.61 42.41 -59.29
N ASP A 122 31.53 41.92 -60.54
CA ASP A 122 30.60 40.85 -60.92
C ASP A 122 30.93 39.52 -60.23
N THR A 123 32.23 39.18 -60.13
CA THR A 123 32.69 38.01 -59.39
C THR A 123 32.39 38.11 -57.90
N LEU A 124 32.61 39.28 -57.28
CA LEU A 124 32.28 39.54 -55.88
C LEU A 124 30.77 39.43 -55.62
N LYS A 125 29.96 39.94 -56.54
CA LYS A 125 28.50 39.87 -56.48
C LYS A 125 28.01 38.41 -56.58
N SER A 126 28.55 37.64 -57.52
CA SER A 126 28.24 36.20 -57.69
C SER A 126 28.62 35.38 -56.44
N LEU A 127 29.78 35.69 -55.84
CA LEU A 127 30.25 35.06 -54.61
C LEU A 127 29.31 35.32 -53.43
N ARG A 128 28.88 36.58 -53.24
CA ARG A 128 27.91 36.93 -52.20
C ARG A 128 26.56 36.26 -52.42
N GLN A 129 26.08 36.27 -53.67
CA GLN A 129 24.81 35.64 -54.04
C GLN A 129 24.83 34.14 -53.72
N SER A 130 25.92 33.44 -54.05
CA SER A 130 26.09 32.02 -53.76
C SER A 130 26.10 31.73 -52.26
N LEU A 131 26.71 32.60 -51.45
CA LEU A 131 26.71 32.47 -49.99
C LEU A 131 25.33 32.78 -49.38
N ARG A 132 24.60 33.78 -49.88
CA ARG A 132 23.22 34.07 -49.46
C ARG A 132 22.30 32.89 -49.74
N GLU A 133 22.30 32.37 -50.97
CA GLU A 133 21.50 31.20 -51.35
C GLU A 133 21.79 29.99 -50.46
N LEU A 134 23.06 29.77 -50.11
CA LEU A 134 23.43 28.75 -49.15
C LEU A 134 22.77 28.98 -47.80
N LEU A 135 22.90 30.18 -47.23
CA LEU A 135 22.32 30.47 -45.93
C LEU A 135 20.79 30.43 -45.92
N ASP A 136 20.14 30.86 -47.00
CA ASP A 136 18.67 30.79 -47.12
C ASP A 136 18.19 29.34 -47.13
N ASN A 137 18.89 28.46 -47.86
CA ASN A 137 18.63 27.03 -47.84
C ASN A 137 18.87 26.41 -46.46
N LEU A 138 19.92 26.84 -45.75
CA LEU A 138 20.19 26.40 -44.38
C LEU A 138 19.12 26.88 -43.40
N ASN A 139 18.70 28.14 -43.48
CA ASN A 139 17.64 28.69 -42.64
C ASN A 139 16.30 27.99 -42.89
N LEU A 140 15.97 27.71 -44.15
CA LEU A 140 14.76 26.96 -44.50
C LEU A 140 14.82 25.52 -43.94
N ALA A 141 15.97 24.86 -44.08
CA ALA A 141 16.20 23.52 -43.54
C ALA A 141 16.07 23.48 -42.00
N ILE A 142 16.63 24.48 -41.30
CA ILE A 142 16.47 24.64 -39.84
C ILE A 142 15.01 24.90 -39.48
N GLY A 143 14.31 25.75 -40.23
CA GLY A 143 12.88 26.05 -40.02
C GLY A 143 12.00 24.81 -40.15
N ILE A 144 12.17 24.03 -41.22
CA ILE A 144 11.41 22.79 -41.45
C ILE A 144 11.67 21.77 -40.34
N THR A 145 12.94 21.57 -39.97
CA THR A 145 13.31 20.60 -38.93
C THR A 145 12.83 21.02 -37.54
N SER A 146 12.90 22.32 -37.21
CA SER A 146 12.32 22.85 -35.98
C SER A 146 10.82 22.62 -35.93
N LEU A 147 10.10 22.79 -37.05
CA LEU A 147 8.67 22.52 -37.13
C LEU A 147 8.36 21.04 -36.96
N GLU A 148 9.12 20.15 -37.60
CA GLU A 148 9.01 18.69 -37.43
C GLU A 148 9.23 18.27 -35.97
N SER A 149 10.22 18.86 -35.30
CA SER A 149 10.49 18.66 -33.88
C SER A 149 9.31 19.09 -33.01
N GLN A 150 8.73 20.26 -33.31
CA GLN A 150 7.56 20.79 -32.60
C GLN A 150 6.35 19.89 -32.79
N VAL A 151 6.05 19.45 -34.03
CA VAL A 151 4.95 18.52 -34.31
C VAL A 151 5.15 17.19 -33.58
N THR A 152 6.37 16.64 -33.61
CA THR A 152 6.67 15.38 -32.90
C THR A 152 6.52 15.54 -31.39
N THR A 153 6.98 16.66 -30.84
CA THR A 153 6.83 17.00 -29.42
C THR A 153 5.36 17.17 -29.06
N HIS A 154 4.58 17.83 -29.91
CA HIS A 154 3.15 18.01 -29.74
C HIS A 154 2.42 16.67 -29.70
N ASN A 155 2.69 15.77 -30.66
CA ASN A 155 2.11 14.42 -30.67
C ASN A 155 2.45 13.62 -29.40
N LYS A 156 3.68 13.75 -28.89
CA LYS A 156 4.09 13.11 -27.62
C LYS A 156 3.36 13.73 -26.43
N ILE A 157 3.19 15.05 -26.41
CA ILE A 157 2.41 15.76 -25.39
C ILE A 157 0.95 15.29 -25.43
N ASP A 158 0.32 15.19 -26.61
CA ASP A 158 -1.05 14.70 -26.75
C ASP A 158 -1.20 13.27 -26.24
N THR A 159 -0.22 12.41 -26.53
CA THR A 159 -0.18 11.04 -26.01
C THR A 159 -0.10 11.03 -24.48
N ILE A 160 0.73 11.90 -23.89
CA ILE A 160 0.85 12.05 -22.43
C ILE A 160 -0.47 12.58 -21.84
N THR A 161 -1.12 13.56 -22.48
CA THR A 161 -2.41 14.10 -22.06
C THR A 161 -3.47 13.01 -21.99
N LEU A 162 -3.58 12.18 -23.05
CA LEU A 162 -4.52 11.05 -23.06
C LEU A 162 -4.22 10.02 -21.95
N ALA A 163 -2.95 9.75 -21.67
CA ALA A 163 -2.57 8.84 -20.59
C ALA A 163 -2.90 9.43 -19.19
N ILE A 164 -2.81 10.75 -19.03
CA ILE A 164 -3.21 11.43 -17.79
C ILE A 164 -4.72 11.36 -17.59
N GLU A 165 -5.51 11.58 -18.65
CA GLU A 165 -6.97 11.46 -18.60
C GLU A 165 -7.40 10.02 -18.22
N ASP A 166 -6.75 9.01 -18.79
CA ASP A 166 -7.02 7.60 -18.44
C ASP A 166 -6.68 7.31 -16.96
N LEU A 167 -5.54 7.81 -16.46
CA LEU A 167 -5.18 7.69 -15.05
C LEU A 167 -6.17 8.41 -14.12
N GLU A 168 -6.72 9.54 -14.54
CA GLU A 168 -7.74 10.26 -13.77
C GLU A 168 -9.04 9.45 -13.68
N ILE A 169 -9.47 8.84 -14.77
CA ILE A 169 -10.63 7.91 -14.79
C ILE A 169 -10.36 6.72 -13.87
N GLN A 170 -9.22 6.06 -13.99
CA GLN A 170 -8.86 4.93 -13.13
C GLN A 170 -8.80 5.31 -11.65
N SER A 171 -8.27 6.49 -11.33
CA SER A 171 -8.23 7.00 -9.95
C SER A 171 -9.63 7.24 -9.41
N LYS A 172 -10.56 7.72 -10.24
CA LYS A 172 -11.95 7.94 -9.85
C LYS A 172 -12.65 6.60 -9.57
N ASP A 173 -12.50 5.62 -10.46
CA ASP A 173 -13.07 4.28 -10.28
C ASP A 173 -12.53 3.60 -9.01
N ALA A 174 -11.22 3.73 -8.76
CA ALA A 174 -10.60 3.22 -7.54
C ALA A 174 -11.16 3.91 -6.28
N ASN A 175 -11.36 5.23 -6.33
CA ASN A 175 -11.95 5.99 -5.23
C ASN A 175 -13.41 5.58 -4.97
N ASP A 176 -14.21 5.40 -6.02
CA ASP A 176 -15.59 4.94 -5.91
C ASP A 176 -15.65 3.54 -5.27
N GLY A 177 -14.74 2.64 -5.66
CA GLY A 177 -14.57 1.34 -5.03
C GLY A 177 -14.19 1.41 -3.54
N VAL A 178 -13.31 2.34 -3.15
CA VAL A 178 -12.96 2.57 -1.74
C VAL A 178 -14.16 3.11 -0.96
N GLN A 179 -14.98 3.97 -1.55
CA GLN A 179 -16.21 4.47 -0.91
C GLN A 179 -17.24 3.36 -0.70
N ASP A 180 -17.42 2.46 -1.66
CA ASP A 180 -18.29 1.28 -1.53
C ASP A 180 -17.80 0.33 -0.42
N LEU A 181 -16.49 0.05 -0.37
CA LEU A 181 -15.90 -0.74 0.70
C LEU A 181 -16.11 -0.08 2.07
N ASN A 182 -15.94 1.24 2.16
CA ASN A 182 -16.16 1.98 3.39
C ASN A 182 -17.63 1.92 3.84
N SER A 183 -18.60 2.02 2.92
CA SER A 183 -20.02 1.90 3.26
C SER A 183 -20.35 0.50 3.82
N LYS A 184 -19.85 -0.56 3.19
CA LYS A 184 -19.98 -1.95 3.67
C LYS A 184 -19.33 -2.17 5.04
N ILE A 185 -18.18 -1.55 5.29
CA ILE A 185 -17.52 -1.60 6.61
C ILE A 185 -18.39 -0.93 7.67
N GLN A 186 -18.99 0.24 7.38
CA GLN A 186 -19.89 0.91 8.31
C GLN A 186 -21.16 0.09 8.58
N GLU A 187 -21.72 -0.55 7.54
CA GLU A 187 -22.85 -1.47 7.70
C GLU A 187 -22.47 -2.63 8.63
N ASN A 188 -21.36 -3.32 8.38
CA ASN A 188 -20.88 -4.41 9.22
C ASN A 188 -20.64 -3.96 10.68
N LEU A 189 -20.08 -2.76 10.90
CA LEU A 189 -19.90 -2.21 12.24
C LEU A 189 -21.25 -1.99 12.94
N SER A 190 -22.27 -1.55 12.22
CA SER A 190 -23.61 -1.37 12.77
C SER A 190 -24.26 -2.71 13.16
N GLN A 191 -24.08 -3.74 12.33
CA GLN A 191 -24.56 -5.09 12.61
C GLN A 191 -23.86 -5.70 13.82
N LEU A 192 -22.53 -5.54 13.95
CA LEU A 192 -21.76 -6.01 15.09
C LEU A 192 -22.22 -5.33 16.40
N ARG A 193 -22.47 -4.02 16.38
CA ARG A 193 -23.03 -3.31 17.55
C ARG A 193 -24.43 -3.81 17.93
N SER A 194 -25.27 -4.10 16.94
CA SER A 194 -26.59 -4.68 17.18
C SER A 194 -26.50 -6.07 17.81
N LEU A 195 -25.56 -6.89 17.33
CA LEU A 195 -25.30 -8.21 17.90
C LEU A 195 -24.76 -8.11 19.33
N GLU A 196 -23.85 -7.17 19.60
CA GLU A 196 -23.32 -6.89 20.94
C GLU A 196 -24.44 -6.50 21.91
N SER A 197 -25.35 -5.60 21.50
CA SER A 197 -26.54 -5.23 22.30
C SER A 197 -27.40 -6.45 22.58
N THR A 198 -27.71 -7.24 21.55
CA THR A 198 -28.57 -8.43 21.68
C THR A 198 -27.98 -9.46 22.64
N ILE A 199 -26.67 -9.69 22.57
CA ILE A 199 -25.95 -10.57 23.51
C ILE A 199 -26.00 -10.00 24.92
N THR A 200 -25.75 -8.71 25.08
CA THR A 200 -25.77 -8.04 26.39
C THR A 200 -27.16 -8.12 27.03
N ASP A 201 -28.21 -7.86 26.27
CA ASP A 201 -29.60 -7.97 26.71
C ASP A 201 -29.96 -9.41 27.10
N SER A 202 -29.55 -10.38 26.28
CA SER A 202 -29.77 -11.80 26.56
C SER A 202 -29.04 -12.26 27.84
N LEU A 203 -27.81 -11.80 28.05
CA LEU A 203 -27.05 -12.09 29.28
C LEU A 203 -27.70 -11.44 30.50
N ALA A 204 -28.18 -10.20 30.39
CA ALA A 204 -28.92 -9.54 31.47
C ALA A 204 -30.20 -10.31 31.83
N GLU A 205 -30.93 -10.78 30.81
CA GLU A 205 -32.15 -11.58 30.99
C GLU A 205 -31.86 -12.95 31.62
N ILE A 206 -30.79 -13.63 31.21
CA ILE A 206 -30.35 -14.89 31.82
C ILE A 206 -29.99 -14.67 33.29
N ASN A 207 -29.19 -13.64 33.62
CA ASN A 207 -28.82 -13.32 35.00
C ASN A 207 -30.04 -13.01 35.87
N ARG A 208 -31.03 -12.29 35.31
CA ARG A 208 -32.30 -12.03 35.98
C ARG A 208 -33.05 -13.32 36.30
N ARG A 209 -33.12 -14.26 35.35
CA ARG A 209 -33.76 -15.57 35.54
C ARG A 209 -33.02 -16.46 36.53
N ILE A 210 -31.69 -16.46 36.52
CA ILE A 210 -30.86 -17.17 37.51
C ILE A 210 -31.17 -16.64 38.91
N SER A 211 -31.13 -15.32 39.09
CA SER A 211 -31.44 -14.69 40.38
C SER A 211 -32.85 -15.06 40.87
N GLN A 212 -33.85 -15.03 39.99
CA GLN A 212 -35.22 -15.46 40.32
C GLN A 212 -35.29 -16.92 40.76
N THR A 213 -34.51 -17.78 40.11
CA THR A 213 -34.48 -19.21 40.44
C THR A 213 -33.79 -19.46 41.78
N GLU A 214 -32.69 -18.76 42.08
CA GLU A 214 -32.01 -18.79 43.37
C GLU A 214 -32.96 -18.40 44.52
N TRP A 215 -33.72 -17.31 44.35
CA TRP A 215 -34.74 -16.90 45.30
C TRP A 215 -35.82 -17.98 45.51
N ALA A 216 -36.33 -18.57 44.43
CA ALA A 216 -37.35 -19.63 44.52
C ALA A 216 -36.82 -20.90 45.22
N ILE A 217 -35.56 -21.28 44.97
CA ILE A 217 -34.90 -22.41 45.65
C ILE A 217 -34.73 -22.12 47.14
N GLN A 218 -34.30 -20.90 47.50
CA GLN A 218 -34.11 -20.51 48.89
C GLN A 218 -35.43 -20.45 49.67
N ASP A 219 -36.48 -19.93 49.05
CA ASP A 219 -37.84 -19.91 49.60
C ASP A 219 -38.36 -21.34 49.83
N LEU A 220 -38.25 -22.21 48.82
CA LEU A 220 -38.62 -23.61 48.95
C LEU A 220 -37.83 -24.33 50.05
N GLY A 221 -36.51 -24.10 50.12
CA GLY A 221 -35.66 -24.65 51.18
C GLY A 221 -36.10 -24.21 52.58
N SER A 222 -36.45 -22.93 52.74
CA SER A 222 -36.96 -22.37 54.01
C SER A 222 -38.30 -22.98 54.39
N ASN A 223 -39.21 -23.14 53.42
CA ASN A 223 -40.52 -23.77 53.62
C ASN A 223 -40.38 -25.25 54.04
N ILE A 224 -39.57 -26.03 53.32
CA ILE A 224 -39.30 -27.44 53.63
C ILE A 224 -38.72 -27.56 55.04
N SER A 225 -37.70 -26.75 55.37
CA SER A 225 -37.08 -26.76 56.69
C SER A 225 -38.10 -26.46 57.79
N GLY A 226 -38.93 -25.42 57.61
CA GLY A 226 -39.98 -25.07 58.55
C GLY A 226 -40.99 -26.19 58.78
N LYS A 227 -41.48 -26.82 57.69
CA LYS A 227 -42.39 -27.98 57.78
C LYS A 227 -41.73 -29.19 58.46
N LEU A 228 -40.45 -29.43 58.21
CA LEU A 228 -39.71 -30.53 58.83
C LEU A 228 -39.57 -30.31 60.34
N THR A 229 -39.19 -29.11 60.77
CA THR A 229 -39.09 -28.76 62.20
C THR A 229 -40.43 -28.94 62.91
N ILE A 230 -41.54 -28.49 62.32
CA ILE A 230 -42.88 -28.69 62.89
C ILE A 230 -43.18 -30.19 63.03
N THR A 231 -42.93 -30.97 61.99
CA THR A 231 -43.18 -32.42 62.01
C THR A 231 -42.31 -33.13 63.05
N GLU A 232 -41.03 -32.77 63.15
CA GLU A 232 -40.12 -33.30 64.16
C GLU A 232 -40.61 -32.96 65.58
N THR A 233 -41.03 -31.72 65.82
CA THR A 233 -41.59 -31.32 67.14
C THR A 233 -42.86 -32.09 67.48
N GLU A 234 -43.76 -32.32 66.52
CA GLU A 234 -44.99 -33.12 66.70
C GLU A 234 -44.69 -34.60 66.99
N VAL A 235 -43.72 -35.19 66.30
CA VAL A 235 -43.31 -36.58 66.54
C VAL A 235 -42.67 -36.72 67.92
N VAL A 236 -41.79 -35.77 68.31
CA VAL A 236 -41.14 -35.77 69.62
C VAL A 236 -42.15 -35.53 70.74
N SER A 237 -43.12 -34.61 70.57
CA SER A 237 -44.18 -34.36 71.54
C SER A 237 -45.09 -35.58 71.72
N THR A 238 -45.52 -36.21 70.62
CA THR A 238 -46.35 -37.44 70.65
C THR A 238 -45.58 -38.58 71.31
N ARG A 239 -44.30 -38.77 70.97
CA ARG A 239 -43.45 -39.78 71.61
C ARG A 239 -43.27 -39.53 73.10
N ARG A 240 -43.11 -38.28 73.52
CA ARG A 240 -43.04 -37.90 74.94
C ARG A 240 -44.35 -38.21 75.67
N ALA A 241 -45.49 -37.79 75.12
CA ALA A 241 -46.80 -38.07 75.70
C ALA A 241 -47.07 -39.59 75.82
N MET A 242 -46.71 -40.38 74.81
CA MET A 242 -46.79 -41.84 74.87
C MET A 242 -45.87 -42.44 75.94
N ALA A 243 -44.65 -41.91 76.10
CA ALA A 243 -43.72 -42.36 77.14
C ALA A 243 -44.22 -42.02 78.56
N GLU A 244 -44.80 -40.84 78.76
CA GLU A 244 -45.44 -40.42 80.01
C GLU A 244 -46.63 -41.34 80.32
N MET A 245 -47.47 -41.67 79.33
CA MET A 245 -48.59 -42.59 79.51
C MET A 245 -48.14 -44.02 79.84
N LEU A 246 -47.09 -44.52 79.17
CA LEU A 246 -46.50 -45.84 79.46
C LEU A 246 -45.89 -45.90 80.86
N THR A 247 -45.21 -44.84 81.30
CA THR A 247 -44.64 -44.77 82.66
C THR A 247 -45.73 -44.66 83.73
N GLU A 248 -46.81 -43.92 83.48
CA GLU A 248 -47.98 -43.89 84.36
C GLU A 248 -48.65 -45.28 84.46
N MET A 249 -48.86 -45.97 83.34
CA MET A 249 -49.42 -47.32 83.31
C MET A 249 -48.52 -48.33 84.03
N ALA A 250 -47.19 -48.25 83.82
CA ALA A 250 -46.24 -49.10 84.53
C ALA A 250 -46.31 -48.88 86.05
N GLY A 251 -46.37 -47.63 86.51
CA GLY A 251 -46.53 -47.31 87.93
C GLY A 251 -47.85 -47.82 88.53
N LYS A 252 -48.96 -47.71 87.79
CA LYS A 252 -50.25 -48.31 88.20
C LYS A 252 -50.17 -49.83 88.27
N LEU A 253 -49.50 -50.48 87.32
CA LEU A 253 -49.33 -51.94 87.30
C LEU A 253 -48.45 -52.42 88.46
N ASP A 254 -47.38 -51.71 88.78
CA ASP A 254 -46.53 -52.02 89.94
C ASP A 254 -47.29 -51.86 91.27
N SER A 255 -48.13 -50.81 91.39
CA SER A 255 -49.02 -50.63 92.54
C SER A 255 -50.01 -51.78 92.67
N GLN A 256 -50.68 -52.17 91.58
CA GLN A 256 -51.60 -53.31 91.58
C GLN A 256 -50.89 -54.62 91.90
N SER A 257 -49.69 -54.84 91.37
CA SER A 257 -48.84 -55.99 91.69
C SER A 257 -48.48 -56.04 93.18
N ALA A 258 -48.17 -54.90 93.79
CA ALA A 258 -47.91 -54.78 95.23
C ALA A 258 -49.16 -55.06 96.08
N GLU A 259 -50.34 -54.56 95.68
CA GLU A 259 -51.63 -54.86 96.34
C GLU A 259 -51.98 -56.35 96.26
N ILE A 260 -51.82 -56.98 95.08
CA ILE A 260 -52.01 -58.42 94.90
C ILE A 260 -51.03 -59.19 95.80
N SER A 261 -49.78 -58.76 95.87
CA SER A 261 -48.76 -59.39 96.74
C SER A 261 -49.12 -59.28 98.22
N GLN A 262 -49.67 -58.15 98.67
CA GLN A 262 -50.18 -57.98 100.04
C GLN A 262 -51.41 -58.86 100.32
N LEU A 263 -52.35 -58.97 99.38
CA LEU A 263 -53.51 -59.87 99.50
C LEU A 263 -53.07 -61.34 99.58
N VAL A 264 -52.09 -61.74 98.77
CA VAL A 264 -51.50 -63.09 98.85
C VAL A 264 -50.86 -63.32 100.21
N SER A 265 -50.12 -62.35 100.75
CA SER A 265 -49.55 -62.42 102.11
C SER A 265 -50.62 -62.56 103.19
N LEU A 266 -51.73 -61.80 103.10
CA LEU A 266 -52.87 -61.91 104.01
C LEU A 266 -53.59 -63.27 103.93
N VAL A 267 -53.71 -63.85 102.74
CA VAL A 267 -54.25 -65.20 102.53
C VAL A 267 -53.31 -66.27 103.09
N VAL A 268 -52.00 -66.10 102.93
CA VAL A 268 -50.98 -67.01 103.49
C VAL A 268 -50.94 -66.92 105.03
N LEU A 269 -51.10 -65.73 105.60
CA LEU A 269 -51.20 -65.54 107.06
C LEU A 269 -52.53 -66.02 107.66
N SER A 270 -53.61 -66.08 106.86
CA SER A 270 -54.93 -66.60 107.29
C SER A 270 -55.08 -68.12 107.12
N ARG A 271 -54.03 -68.84 106.68
CA ARG A 271 -53.97 -70.30 106.71
C ARG A 271 -52.85 -70.77 107.64
N ARG A 272 -53.19 -71.03 108.90
CA ARG A 272 -52.40 -71.91 109.77
C ARG A 272 -52.87 -73.37 109.63
N PRO A 273 -51.96 -74.33 109.85
CA PRO A 273 -51.97 -75.63 109.20
C PRO A 273 -52.74 -76.70 109.99
N VAL A 274 -53.30 -77.68 109.27
CA VAL A 274 -53.61 -79.04 109.76
C VAL A 274 -53.24 -79.97 108.58
N VAL A 275 -52.05 -80.58 108.52
CA VAL A 275 -51.48 -81.72 109.28
C VAL A 275 -52.08 -83.08 108.86
N GLU A 276 -51.23 -83.87 108.17
CA GLU A 276 -51.16 -85.35 108.07
C GLU A 276 -52.18 -86.11 107.18
N ARG A 277 -51.85 -87.18 106.42
CA ARG A 277 -50.68 -88.08 106.24
C ARG A 277 -50.87 -88.96 104.96
N PRO A 278 -49.97 -89.91 104.61
CA PRO A 278 -49.66 -90.33 103.23
C PRO A 278 -50.23 -91.71 102.82
N SER A 279 -50.19 -92.02 101.51
CA SER A 279 -49.88 -93.37 100.95
C SER A 279 -49.75 -93.22 99.42
N LYS A 280 -48.54 -93.29 98.84
CA LYS A 280 -47.89 -94.49 98.27
C LYS A 280 -48.79 -95.35 97.37
N THR A 281 -48.57 -95.22 96.06
CA THR A 281 -48.27 -96.22 95.00
C THR A 281 -48.26 -95.41 93.69
N GLY A 282 -47.36 -95.51 92.73
CA GLY A 282 -46.40 -96.52 92.31
C GLY A 282 -46.40 -96.53 90.78
N HIS A 283 -45.21 -96.67 90.16
CA HIS A 283 -44.91 -96.79 88.71
C HIS A 283 -44.87 -95.47 87.91
N SER A 284 -43.73 -94.98 87.40
CA SER A 284 -42.63 -95.56 86.60
C SER A 284 -43.05 -96.02 85.20
N LEU A 285 -42.78 -95.18 84.20
CA LEU A 285 -42.22 -95.59 82.90
C LEU A 285 -41.65 -94.38 82.14
N CYS A 286 -40.43 -94.57 81.64
CA CYS A 286 -39.70 -93.76 80.66
C CYS A 286 -40.36 -93.78 79.27
N VAL A 287 -39.67 -93.16 78.30
CA VAL A 287 -39.86 -93.09 76.82
C VAL A 287 -40.34 -91.68 76.43
N ASP A 288 -39.39 -90.79 76.09
CA ASP A 288 -38.82 -90.52 74.73
C ASP A 288 -39.78 -89.63 73.92
N ASP A 289 -39.39 -88.42 73.52
CA ASP A 289 -38.44 -88.04 72.46
C ASP A 289 -39.23 -87.60 71.21
N SER A 290 -38.76 -86.50 70.60
CA SER A 290 -39.24 -85.88 69.35
C SER A 290 -40.63 -85.22 69.41
N LEU A 291 -40.79 -83.90 69.18
CA LEU A 291 -40.26 -83.15 68.05
C LEU A 291 -39.84 -81.72 68.43
N LEU A 292 -38.54 -81.52 68.36
CA LEU A 292 -37.88 -80.25 68.11
C LEU A 292 -37.89 -79.96 66.59
N LYS A 293 -37.88 -78.67 66.25
CA LYS A 293 -37.32 -78.04 65.01
C LYS A 293 -38.16 -78.01 63.74
N SER A 294 -38.53 -76.79 63.37
CA SER A 294 -37.98 -76.08 62.20
C SER A 294 -38.56 -74.64 62.22
N PHE A 295 -37.84 -73.52 62.19
CA PHE A 295 -36.44 -73.24 61.92
C PHE A 295 -36.12 -71.86 62.54
N ARG A 296 -35.01 -71.75 63.27
CA ARG A 296 -34.28 -70.49 63.47
C ARG A 296 -33.34 -70.33 62.27
N LEU A 297 -33.23 -69.13 61.72
CA LEU A 297 -31.98 -68.49 61.30
C LEU A 297 -32.31 -66.98 61.10
N THR A 298 -31.80 -66.00 61.86
CA THR A 298 -30.42 -65.48 62.03
C THR A 298 -30.21 -64.19 61.20
N TYR A 299 -29.98 -63.08 61.93
CA TYR A 299 -29.14 -61.90 61.63
C TYR A 299 -29.15 -61.28 60.22
N LEU A 300 -29.59 -60.01 60.11
CA LEU A 300 -28.77 -58.78 60.16
C LEU A 300 -29.68 -57.53 60.15
#